data_AF-A0A3C1EYU8-F1
#
_entry.id   AF-A0A3C1EYU8-F1
#
_cell.length_a   1.000
_cell.length_b   1.000
_cell.length_c   1.000
_cell.angle_alpha   90.00
_cell.angle_beta   90.00
_cell.angle_gamma   90.00
#
_symmetry.space_group_name_H-M   'P 1'
#
loop_
_entity.id
_entity.type
_entity.pdbx_description
1 polymer ?
#
loop_
_entity_poly.entity_id
_entity_poly.type
_entity_poly.pdbx_seq_one_letter_code
_entity_poly.pdbx_strand_id
1 'polypeptide(L)'
;MKKFVLVLGVLGIFVIIRNCNIFAEESQKAGKQFIIEQQKQKEEIRKNLPKLLEKLKTAKGERKWRLIQRIGYSEDPRVIEPLIKIVQSEKESMDNRKAALNSLAVTKDKGKAIPFLKQILNDENFKIQVARLLIDNGYGTGVEIGILETYAKQGHPDVLFDYKLISTKPMKSQVVYYKELDARNILMELTNHKDEEVRAKSVFYLLKDFNEKEFALSKLDEILNSENKQVREYGKGILRKIEDEKSKKKLQELEYQELQKELKNAEQKKDTKEDKK
;
A
#
# COMPACT_ATOMS: atom_id res chain seq x y z
N MET A 1 22.81 43.12 -31.10
CA MET A 1 21.78 42.10 -30.80
C MET A 1 22.22 41.02 -29.79
N LYS A 2 23.45 40.48 -29.81
CA LYS A 2 23.89 39.43 -28.86
C LYS A 2 23.91 39.82 -27.36
N LYS A 3 24.13 41.10 -27.00
CA LYS A 3 24.09 41.57 -25.60
C LYS A 3 22.68 41.69 -25.01
N PHE A 4 21.64 41.82 -25.84
CA PHE A 4 20.25 41.97 -25.39
C PHE A 4 19.60 40.63 -25.03
N VAL A 5 20.02 39.55 -25.70
CA VAL A 5 19.55 38.17 -25.45
C VAL A 5 20.07 37.64 -24.10
N LEU A 6 21.28 38.03 -23.68
CA LEU A 6 21.88 37.61 -22.40
C LEU A 6 21.15 38.19 -21.18
N VAL A 7 20.68 39.45 -21.27
CA VAL A 7 20.01 40.15 -20.16
C VAL A 7 18.60 39.58 -19.92
N LEU A 8 17.87 39.22 -20.98
CA LEU A 8 16.56 38.58 -20.88
C LEU A 8 16.64 37.15 -20.29
N GLY A 9 17.70 36.41 -20.61
CA GLY A 9 17.95 35.08 -20.02
C GLY A 9 18.21 35.11 -18.51
N VAL A 10 18.97 36.10 -18.02
CA VAL A 10 19.28 36.25 -16.59
C VAL A 10 18.04 36.69 -15.80
N LEU A 11 17.23 37.61 -16.34
CA LEU A 11 15.96 38.02 -15.72
C LEU A 11 14.94 36.87 -15.64
N GLY A 12 14.85 36.03 -16.68
CA GLY A 12 13.99 34.84 -16.67
C GLY A 12 14.39 33.82 -15.60
N ILE A 13 15.68 33.54 -15.45
CA ILE A 13 16.21 32.64 -14.40
C ILE A 13 15.91 33.20 -12.99
N PHE A 14 16.05 34.52 -12.80
CA PHE A 14 15.79 35.15 -11.50
C PHE A 14 14.31 35.07 -11.08
N VAL A 15 13.38 35.21 -12.04
CA VAL A 15 11.94 35.05 -11.78
C VAL A 15 11.59 33.60 -11.43
N ILE A 16 12.18 32.62 -12.13
CA ILE A 16 11.97 31.19 -11.84
C ILE A 16 12.47 30.84 -10.43
N ILE A 17 13.69 31.26 -10.06
CA ILE A 17 14.25 30.99 -8.72
C ILE A 17 13.40 31.64 -7.62
N ARG A 18 12.95 32.88 -7.82
CA ARG A 18 12.11 33.58 -6.85
C ARG A 18 10.75 32.90 -6.68
N ASN A 19 10.13 32.45 -7.77
CA ASN A 19 8.87 31.70 -7.72
C ASN A 19 9.03 30.32 -7.04
N CYS A 20 10.15 29.62 -7.29
CA CYS A 20 10.45 28.36 -6.60
C CYS A 20 10.62 28.54 -5.09
N ASN A 21 11.27 29.61 -4.64
CA ASN A 21 11.45 29.89 -3.21
C ASN A 21 10.12 30.23 -2.52
N ILE A 22 9.26 31.03 -3.17
CA ILE A 22 7.92 31.34 -2.64
C ILE A 22 7.09 30.06 -2.48
N PHE A 23 7.08 29.19 -3.50
CA PHE A 23 6.36 27.92 -3.43
C PHE A 23 6.91 26.99 -2.34
N ALA A 24 8.22 26.94 -2.16
CA ALA A 24 8.84 26.15 -1.09
C ALA A 24 8.45 26.67 0.30
N GLU A 25 8.43 27.99 0.51
CA GLU A 25 8.00 28.59 1.77
C GLU A 25 6.50 28.37 2.06
N GLU A 26 5.65 28.50 1.05
CA GLU A 26 4.20 28.23 1.18
C GLU A 26 3.93 26.76 1.49
N SER A 27 4.63 25.84 0.82
CA SER A 27 4.55 24.40 1.09
C SER A 27 4.98 24.08 2.52
N GLN A 28 6.07 24.69 3.01
CA GLN A 28 6.52 24.51 4.40
C GLN A 28 5.51 25.07 5.41
N LYS A 29 4.92 26.25 5.14
CA LYS A 29 3.88 26.84 6.00
C LYS A 29 2.63 25.95 6.05
N ALA A 30 2.16 25.46 4.91
CA ALA A 30 1.04 24.53 4.82
C ALA A 30 1.31 23.23 5.59
N GLY A 31 2.52 22.67 5.45
CA GLY A 31 2.94 21.48 6.19
C GLY A 31 2.93 21.69 7.72
N LYS A 32 3.47 22.82 8.20
CA LYS A 32 3.42 23.18 9.63
C LYS A 32 1.98 23.35 10.13
N GLN A 33 1.13 24.04 9.37
CA GLN A 33 -0.27 24.24 9.72
C GLN A 33 -1.03 22.91 9.80
N PHE A 34 -0.77 22.00 8.86
CA PHE A 34 -1.34 20.66 8.87
C PHE A 34 -0.95 19.89 10.14
N ILE A 35 0.32 19.90 10.53
CA ILE A 35 0.79 19.24 11.77
C ILE A 35 0.10 19.81 13.01
N ILE A 36 -0.04 21.14 13.10
CA ILE A 36 -0.72 21.81 14.21
C ILE A 36 -2.18 21.36 14.28
N GLU A 37 -2.87 21.32 13.13
CA GLU A 37 -4.27 20.91 13.05
C GLU A 37 -4.45 19.44 13.47
N GLN A 38 -3.56 18.55 13.03
CA GLN A 38 -3.57 17.14 13.43
C GLN A 38 -3.40 16.99 14.96
N GLN A 39 -2.52 17.78 15.59
CA GLN A 39 -2.34 17.76 17.05
C GLN A 39 -3.57 18.27 17.79
N LYS A 40 -4.18 19.38 17.33
CA LYS A 40 -5.43 19.91 17.91
C LYS A 40 -6.54 18.87 17.89
N GLN A 41 -6.70 18.16 16.78
CA GLN A 41 -7.69 17.08 16.68
C GLN A 41 -7.41 15.94 17.66
N LYS A 42 -6.14 15.53 17.81
CA LYS A 42 -5.75 14.52 18.81
C LYS A 42 -6.08 14.98 20.23
N GLU A 43 -5.78 16.22 20.57
CA GLU A 43 -6.08 16.81 21.88
C GLU A 43 -7.58 16.88 22.15
N GLU A 44 -8.38 17.26 21.16
CA GLU A 44 -9.85 17.27 21.27
C GLU A 44 -10.38 15.86 21.57
N ILE A 45 -9.84 14.83 20.90
CA ILE A 45 -10.20 13.44 21.17
C ILE A 45 -9.77 13.04 22.58
N ARG A 46 -8.56 13.40 23.03
CA ARG A 46 -8.06 13.11 24.40
C ARG A 46 -8.93 13.75 25.47
N LYS A 47 -9.40 14.99 25.25
CA LYS A 47 -10.31 15.71 26.15
C LYS A 47 -11.66 15.01 26.25
N ASN A 48 -12.20 14.54 25.13
CA ASN A 48 -13.47 13.84 25.06
C ASN A 48 -13.37 12.33 25.30
N LEU A 49 -12.18 11.81 25.61
CA LEU A 49 -11.91 10.38 25.61
C LEU A 49 -12.82 9.59 26.56
N PRO A 50 -13.10 10.03 27.80
CA PRO A 50 -14.02 9.30 28.68
C PRO A 50 -15.40 9.09 28.04
N LYS A 51 -15.96 10.12 27.41
CA LYS A 51 -17.25 10.04 26.72
C LYS A 51 -17.20 9.12 25.50
N LEU A 52 -16.08 9.09 24.78
CA LEU A 52 -15.89 8.20 23.63
C LEU A 52 -15.76 6.74 24.08
N LEU A 53 -15.05 6.47 25.18
CA LEU A 53 -14.94 5.14 25.76
C LEU A 53 -16.28 4.61 26.28
N GLU A 54 -17.13 5.46 26.87
CA GLU A 54 -18.50 5.05 27.24
C GLU A 54 -19.34 4.71 26.01
N LYS A 55 -19.29 5.52 24.95
CA LYS A 55 -19.98 5.23 23.68
C LYS A 55 -19.48 3.93 23.03
N LEU A 56 -18.21 3.58 23.21
CA LEU A 56 -17.62 2.36 22.64
C LEU A 56 -18.25 1.09 23.18
N LYS A 57 -18.71 1.11 24.44
CA LYS A 57 -19.34 -0.06 25.08
C LYS A 57 -20.65 -0.46 24.42
N THR A 58 -21.41 0.51 23.88
CA THR A 58 -22.73 0.28 23.29
C THR A 58 -22.74 0.33 21.76
N ALA A 59 -21.68 0.85 21.14
CA ALA A 59 -21.55 0.89 19.68
C ALA A 59 -21.47 -0.52 19.06
N LYS A 60 -22.02 -0.66 17.85
CA LYS A 60 -22.02 -1.91 17.07
C LYS A 60 -21.65 -1.64 15.61
N GLY A 61 -21.20 -2.69 14.92
CA GLY A 61 -20.88 -2.67 13.49
C GLY A 61 -19.92 -1.55 13.11
N GLU A 62 -20.18 -0.90 11.98
CA GLU A 62 -19.32 0.16 11.44
C GLU A 62 -19.15 1.36 12.39
N ARG A 63 -20.18 1.70 13.17
CA ARG A 63 -20.09 2.79 14.16
C ARG A 63 -19.01 2.49 15.21
N LYS A 64 -18.89 1.22 15.63
CA LYS A 64 -17.85 0.79 16.57
C LYS A 64 -16.47 0.85 15.92
N TRP A 65 -16.35 0.35 14.70
CA TRP A 65 -15.11 0.41 13.90
C TRP A 65 -14.55 1.83 13.76
N ARG A 66 -15.41 2.81 13.41
CA ARG A 66 -15.01 4.23 13.31
C ARG A 66 -14.58 4.80 14.66
N LEU A 67 -15.27 4.41 15.73
CA LEU A 67 -14.96 4.87 17.09
C LEU A 67 -13.62 4.32 17.57
N ILE A 68 -13.32 3.04 17.29
CA ILE A 68 -12.04 2.38 17.59
C ILE A 68 -10.87 3.11 16.91
N GLN A 69 -11.01 3.46 15.64
CA GLN A 69 -9.98 4.23 14.93
C GLN A 69 -9.84 5.64 15.50
N ARG A 70 -10.96 6.32 15.78
CA ARG A 70 -10.94 7.67 16.35
C ARG A 70 -10.21 7.70 17.69
N ILE A 71 -10.49 6.76 18.59
CA ILE A 71 -9.78 6.69 19.88
C ILE A 71 -8.31 6.27 19.70
N GLY A 72 -8.00 5.37 18.76
CA GLY A 72 -6.62 4.99 18.43
C GLY A 72 -5.78 6.17 17.93
N TYR A 73 -6.36 7.00 17.05
CA TYR A 73 -5.72 8.20 16.51
C TYR A 73 -5.33 9.23 17.57
N SER A 74 -5.98 9.22 18.75
CA SER A 74 -5.58 10.07 19.88
C SER A 74 -4.19 9.73 20.44
N GLU A 75 -3.75 8.48 20.20
CA GLU A 75 -2.54 7.85 20.74
C GLU A 75 -2.45 7.87 22.27
N ASP A 76 -3.58 8.07 22.95
CA ASP A 76 -3.67 8.20 24.40
C ASP A 76 -3.48 6.83 25.09
N PRO A 77 -2.57 6.69 26.08
CA PRO A 77 -2.35 5.42 26.76
C PRO A 77 -3.61 4.83 27.43
N ARG A 78 -4.60 5.66 27.77
CA ARG A 78 -5.86 5.22 28.38
C ARG A 78 -6.70 4.34 27.46
N VAL A 79 -6.42 4.32 26.14
CA VAL A 79 -7.14 3.47 25.17
C VAL A 79 -6.60 2.04 25.11
N ILE A 80 -5.41 1.77 25.65
CA ILE A 80 -4.74 0.47 25.47
C ILE A 80 -5.58 -0.67 26.03
N GLU A 81 -5.99 -0.61 27.30
CA GLU A 81 -6.79 -1.68 27.92
C GLU A 81 -8.16 -1.88 27.26
N PRO A 82 -8.94 -0.83 26.94
CA PRO A 82 -10.15 -0.98 26.15
C PRO A 82 -9.92 -1.66 24.80
N LEU A 83 -8.85 -1.32 24.08
CA LEU A 83 -8.55 -1.90 22.77
C LEU A 83 -8.09 -3.35 22.89
N ILE A 84 -7.27 -3.70 23.88
CA ILE A 84 -6.88 -5.09 24.17
C ILE A 84 -8.12 -5.97 24.39
N LYS A 85 -9.07 -5.50 25.20
CA LYS A 85 -10.34 -6.23 25.43
C LYS A 85 -11.13 -6.47 24.15
N ILE A 86 -11.11 -5.52 23.22
CA ILE A 86 -11.76 -5.67 21.92
C ILE A 86 -11.04 -6.73 21.08
N VAL A 87 -9.70 -6.69 21.00
CA VAL A 87 -8.91 -7.69 20.26
C VAL A 87 -9.14 -9.11 20.78
N GLN A 88 -9.24 -9.28 22.10
CA GLN A 88 -9.44 -10.59 22.74
C GLN A 88 -10.89 -11.10 22.74
N SER A 89 -11.86 -10.25 22.41
CA SER A 89 -13.28 -10.62 22.47
C SER A 89 -13.70 -11.48 21.27
N GLU A 90 -14.00 -12.75 21.49
CA GLU A 90 -14.58 -13.65 20.47
C GLU A 90 -15.96 -13.20 19.96
N LYS A 91 -16.70 -12.45 20.79
CA LYS A 91 -18.01 -11.88 20.41
C LYS A 91 -17.89 -10.65 19.50
N GLU A 92 -16.68 -10.15 19.31
CA GLU A 92 -16.42 -8.96 18.49
C GLU A 92 -16.21 -9.36 17.03
N SER A 93 -16.65 -8.50 16.10
CA SER A 93 -16.38 -8.76 14.67
C SER A 93 -14.89 -8.70 14.37
N MET A 94 -14.44 -9.51 13.39
CA MET A 94 -13.04 -9.50 12.97
C MET A 94 -12.56 -8.12 12.52
N ASP A 95 -13.41 -7.32 11.87
CA ASP A 95 -13.06 -5.95 11.47
C ASP A 95 -12.79 -5.04 12.66
N ASN A 96 -13.61 -5.13 13.72
CA ASN A 96 -13.41 -4.35 14.94
C ASN A 96 -12.15 -4.81 15.68
N ARG A 97 -11.89 -6.13 15.74
CA ARG A 97 -10.68 -6.69 16.33
C ARG A 97 -9.42 -6.21 15.58
N LYS A 98 -9.41 -6.29 14.25
CA LYS A 98 -8.32 -5.80 13.40
C LYS A 98 -8.12 -4.29 13.51
N ALA A 99 -9.19 -3.51 13.59
CA ALA A 99 -9.12 -2.07 13.82
C ALA A 99 -8.51 -1.75 15.20
N ALA A 100 -8.92 -2.47 16.24
CA ALA A 100 -8.37 -2.28 17.58
C ALA A 100 -6.88 -2.63 17.64
N LEU A 101 -6.50 -3.70 16.94
CA LEU A 101 -5.12 -4.12 16.79
C LEU A 101 -4.25 -3.04 16.11
N ASN A 102 -4.72 -2.48 14.98
CA ASN A 102 -4.04 -1.37 14.31
C ASN A 102 -3.94 -0.13 15.21
N SER A 103 -5.02 0.19 15.93
CA SER A 103 -5.06 1.31 16.88
C SER A 103 -4.04 1.14 18.02
N LEU A 104 -3.84 -0.08 18.54
CA LEU A 104 -2.83 -0.37 19.56
C LEU A 104 -1.42 -0.04 19.07
N ALA A 105 -1.10 -0.43 17.83
CA ALA A 105 0.22 -0.23 17.25
C ALA A 105 0.61 1.25 17.10
N VAL A 106 -0.35 2.18 17.02
CA VAL A 106 -0.06 3.63 16.91
C VAL A 106 -0.10 4.38 18.24
N THR A 107 -0.46 3.73 19.36
CA THR A 107 -0.46 4.38 20.68
C THR A 107 0.92 4.84 21.12
N LYS A 108 0.99 5.88 21.98
CA LYS A 108 2.27 6.41 22.49
C LYS A 108 2.95 5.50 23.50
N ASP A 109 2.19 4.84 24.38
CA ASP A 109 2.73 3.94 25.39
C ASP A 109 3.02 2.56 24.78
N LYS A 110 4.17 2.48 24.12
CA LYS A 110 4.68 1.24 23.52
C LYS A 110 5.01 0.18 24.57
N GLY A 111 5.31 0.58 25.80
CA GLY A 111 5.66 -0.33 26.90
C GLY A 111 4.53 -1.31 27.24
N LYS A 112 3.28 -0.92 27.01
CA LYS A 112 2.11 -1.82 27.20
C LYS A 112 1.62 -2.44 25.90
N ALA A 113 1.60 -1.68 24.81
CA ALA A 113 1.07 -2.18 23.54
C ALA A 113 1.96 -3.28 22.94
N ILE A 114 3.29 -3.11 22.95
CA ILE A 114 4.21 -4.04 22.28
C ILE A 114 4.24 -5.43 22.93
N PRO A 115 4.29 -5.58 24.28
CA PRO A 115 4.22 -6.91 24.89
C PRO A 115 2.95 -7.67 24.50
N PHE A 116 1.81 -6.98 24.46
CA PHE A 116 0.55 -7.59 24.01
C PHE A 116 0.62 -8.01 22.54
N LEU A 117 1.12 -7.15 21.64
CA LEU A 117 1.30 -7.51 20.23
C LEU A 117 2.19 -8.75 20.07
N LYS A 118 3.31 -8.84 20.81
CA LYS A 118 4.18 -10.02 20.78
C LYS A 118 3.48 -11.28 21.27
N GLN A 119 2.63 -11.18 22.29
CA GLN A 119 1.85 -12.32 22.80
C GLN A 119 0.91 -12.90 21.73
N ILE A 120 0.24 -12.04 20.96
CA ILE A 120 -0.74 -12.47 19.95
C ILE A 120 -0.11 -12.78 18.57
N LEU A 121 1.22 -12.70 18.44
CA LEU A 121 1.92 -13.05 17.20
C LEU A 121 1.68 -14.51 16.79
N ASN A 122 1.31 -15.38 17.74
CA ASN A 122 0.99 -16.78 17.50
C ASN A 122 -0.49 -17.03 17.13
N ASP A 123 -1.35 -16.01 17.16
CA ASP A 123 -2.75 -16.14 16.72
C ASP A 123 -2.80 -16.11 15.18
N GLU A 124 -3.19 -17.22 14.55
CA GLU A 124 -3.21 -17.33 13.08
C GLU A 124 -4.10 -16.28 12.40
N ASN A 125 -5.11 -15.72 13.09
CA ASN A 125 -5.94 -14.64 12.52
C ASN A 125 -5.21 -13.30 12.44
N PHE A 126 -4.20 -13.10 13.29
CA PHE A 126 -3.50 -11.83 13.43
C PHE A 126 -2.01 -11.91 13.11
N LYS A 127 -1.42 -13.11 13.05
CA LYS A 127 0.01 -13.37 12.90
C LYS A 127 0.70 -12.48 11.87
N ILE A 128 0.17 -12.46 10.64
CA ILE A 128 0.72 -11.65 9.55
C ILE A 128 0.57 -10.15 9.82
N GLN A 129 -0.59 -9.72 10.31
CA GLN A 129 -0.86 -8.32 10.65
C GLN A 129 0.00 -7.84 11.82
N VAL A 130 0.18 -8.65 12.85
CA VAL A 130 0.98 -8.34 14.04
C VAL A 130 2.45 -8.30 13.69
N ALA A 131 2.96 -9.30 12.97
CA ALA A 131 4.33 -9.29 12.45
C ALA A 131 4.60 -7.98 11.72
N ARG A 132 3.65 -7.59 10.86
CA ARG A 132 3.74 -6.35 10.13
C ARG A 132 3.76 -5.11 11.02
N LEU A 133 2.82 -4.99 11.95
CA LEU A 133 2.72 -3.85 12.86
C LEU A 133 3.97 -3.71 13.75
N LEU A 134 4.56 -4.83 14.20
CA LEU A 134 5.78 -4.82 14.99
C LEU A 134 6.96 -4.31 14.18
N ILE A 135 7.15 -4.79 12.94
CA ILE A 135 8.22 -4.33 12.06
C ILE A 135 8.02 -2.83 11.72
N ASP A 136 6.82 -2.43 11.31
CA ASP A 136 6.49 -1.04 10.96
C ASP A 136 6.77 -0.07 12.13
N ASN A 137 6.72 -0.55 13.38
CA ASN A 137 7.00 0.26 14.58
C ASN A 137 8.43 0.14 15.10
N GLY A 138 9.33 -0.55 14.39
CA GLY A 138 10.74 -0.72 14.78
C GLY A 138 10.96 -1.78 15.87
N TYR A 139 10.00 -2.68 16.08
CA TYR A 139 10.05 -3.76 17.07
C TYR A 139 10.24 -5.15 16.45
N GLY A 140 10.52 -5.23 15.14
CA GLY A 140 10.85 -6.49 14.48
C GLY A 140 12.20 -7.01 14.98
N THR A 141 12.21 -8.16 15.64
CA THR A 141 13.43 -8.81 16.15
C THR A 141 13.95 -9.91 15.22
N GLY A 142 13.46 -9.94 13.98
CA GLY A 142 13.79 -10.94 12.96
C GLY A 142 12.78 -12.09 12.87
N VAL A 143 12.14 -12.45 13.99
CA VAL A 143 11.07 -13.47 14.03
C VAL A 143 9.90 -13.04 13.15
N GLU A 144 9.46 -11.79 13.28
CA GLU A 144 8.38 -11.21 12.49
C GLU A 144 8.73 -11.17 11.00
N ILE A 145 10.00 -10.92 10.68
CA ILE A 145 10.48 -10.92 9.29
C ILE A 145 10.39 -12.34 8.73
N GLY A 146 10.86 -13.35 9.47
CA GLY A 146 10.74 -14.75 9.05
C GLY A 146 9.29 -15.21 8.85
N ILE A 147 8.35 -14.69 9.65
CA ILE A 147 6.91 -14.91 9.46
C ILE A 147 6.45 -14.34 8.10
N LEU A 148 6.82 -13.09 7.79
CA LEU A 148 6.45 -12.46 6.50
C LEU A 148 7.13 -13.14 5.31
N GLU A 149 8.40 -13.53 5.43
CA GLU A 149 9.12 -14.29 4.40
C GLU A 149 8.44 -15.64 4.12
N THR A 150 8.05 -16.37 5.17
CA THR A 150 7.33 -17.64 5.05
C THR A 150 5.98 -17.44 4.37
N TYR A 151 5.23 -16.42 4.78
CA TYR A 151 3.92 -16.12 4.18
C TYR A 151 4.06 -15.66 2.72
N ALA A 152 5.11 -14.90 2.39
CA ALA A 152 5.41 -14.55 1.01
C ALA A 152 5.66 -15.79 0.15
N LYS A 153 6.48 -16.73 0.64
CA LYS A 153 6.76 -18.03 -0.02
C LYS A 153 5.51 -18.89 -0.22
N GLN A 154 4.45 -18.67 0.55
CA GLN A 154 3.15 -19.34 0.37
C GLN A 154 2.27 -18.73 -0.73
N GLY A 155 2.78 -17.73 -1.46
CA GLY A 155 2.07 -17.09 -2.58
C GLY A 155 1.55 -15.69 -2.29
N HIS A 156 2.08 -15.02 -1.26
CA HIS A 156 1.67 -13.66 -0.88
C HIS A 156 2.84 -12.66 -0.99
N PRO A 157 3.46 -12.47 -2.17
CA PRO A 157 4.66 -11.63 -2.33
C PRO A 157 4.47 -10.19 -1.84
N ASP A 158 3.23 -9.71 -1.81
CA ASP A 158 2.88 -8.34 -1.42
C ASP A 158 3.27 -8.00 0.04
N VAL A 159 3.41 -9.00 0.91
CA VAL A 159 3.76 -8.76 2.32
C VAL A 159 5.22 -8.32 2.51
N LEU A 160 6.07 -8.48 1.49
CA LEU A 160 7.48 -8.09 1.54
C LEU A 160 7.70 -6.56 1.43
N PHE A 161 6.69 -5.81 0.99
CA PHE A 161 6.78 -4.36 0.78
C PHE A 161 6.72 -3.61 2.09
N ASP A 162 7.50 -2.55 2.30
CA ASP A 162 7.32 -1.56 3.37
C ASP A 162 6.40 -0.41 2.92
N TYR A 163 5.15 -0.44 3.35
CA TYR A 163 4.13 0.57 3.06
C TYR A 163 4.33 1.87 3.85
N LYS A 164 5.11 1.87 4.95
CA LYS A 164 5.25 3.05 5.83
C LYS A 164 6.07 4.17 5.16
N LEU A 165 7.08 3.80 4.38
CA LEU A 165 7.94 4.73 3.63
C LEU A 165 7.26 5.38 2.42
N ILE A 166 6.13 4.81 1.95
CA ILE A 166 5.37 5.33 0.80
C ILE A 166 4.63 6.64 1.17
N SER A 167 4.26 6.83 2.44
CA SER A 167 3.47 8.00 2.88
C SER A 167 4.29 9.26 3.22
N THR A 168 5.61 9.14 3.38
CA THR A 168 6.47 10.24 3.88
C THR A 168 7.41 10.84 2.84
N LYS A 169 7.50 10.27 1.63
CA LYS A 169 8.29 10.83 0.52
C LYS A 169 7.39 11.29 -0.63
N PRO A 170 7.64 12.48 -1.22
CA PRO A 170 6.91 12.91 -2.40
C PRO A 170 7.23 12.01 -3.60
N MET A 171 6.21 11.31 -4.11
CA MET A 171 5.99 10.89 -5.51
C MET A 171 7.20 10.41 -6.35
N LYS A 172 8.19 9.73 -5.75
CA LYS A 172 9.01 8.75 -6.47
C LYS A 172 8.83 7.41 -5.77
N SER A 173 7.94 6.61 -6.34
CA SER A 173 7.36 5.35 -5.88
C SER A 173 8.38 4.20 -5.80
N GLN A 174 9.46 4.36 -5.05
CA GLN A 174 10.32 3.24 -4.73
C GLN A 174 9.70 2.49 -3.54
N VAL A 175 9.25 1.27 -3.79
CA VAL A 175 8.88 0.36 -2.71
C VAL A 175 10.14 0.09 -1.90
N VAL A 176 10.09 0.32 -0.60
CA VAL A 176 11.20 -0.07 0.28
C VAL A 176 10.93 -1.48 0.75
N TYR A 177 11.93 -2.35 0.76
CA TYR A 177 11.81 -3.70 1.30
C TYR A 177 12.54 -3.78 2.64
N TYR A 178 12.00 -4.56 3.57
CA TYR A 178 12.62 -4.76 4.88
C TYR A 178 14.01 -5.41 4.79
N LYS A 179 14.22 -6.21 3.75
CA LYS A 179 15.52 -6.74 3.34
C LYS A 179 15.51 -6.91 1.83
N GLU A 180 16.06 -5.93 1.13
CA GLU A 180 15.98 -5.85 -0.33
C GLU A 180 16.52 -7.11 -1.02
N LEU A 181 17.68 -7.62 -0.61
CA LEU A 181 18.28 -8.82 -1.20
C LEU A 181 17.44 -10.09 -0.95
N ASP A 182 16.96 -10.28 0.28
CA ASP A 182 16.14 -11.45 0.64
C ASP A 182 14.79 -11.40 -0.10
N ALA A 183 14.17 -10.23 -0.17
CA ALA A 183 12.93 -10.02 -0.92
C ALA A 183 13.12 -10.32 -2.41
N ARG A 184 14.22 -9.85 -3.02
CA ARG A 184 14.57 -10.19 -4.41
C ARG A 184 14.65 -11.69 -4.61
N ASN A 185 15.38 -12.39 -3.73
CA ASN A 185 15.57 -13.84 -3.85
C ASN A 185 14.25 -14.61 -3.70
N ILE A 186 13.39 -14.20 -2.75
CA ILE A 186 12.06 -14.79 -2.59
C ILE A 186 11.21 -14.55 -3.84
N LEU A 187 11.22 -13.34 -4.41
CA LEU A 187 10.49 -13.05 -5.65
C LEU A 187 11.02 -13.89 -6.82
N MET A 188 12.34 -14.10 -6.92
CA MET A 188 12.93 -15.01 -7.91
C MET A 188 12.44 -16.44 -7.71
N GLU A 189 12.41 -16.96 -6.48
CA GLU A 189 11.83 -18.28 -6.16
C GLU A 189 10.36 -18.38 -6.60
N LEU A 190 9.55 -17.36 -6.29
CA LEU A 190 8.12 -17.31 -6.59
C LEU A 190 7.80 -17.22 -8.09
N THR A 191 8.77 -16.93 -8.95
CA THR A 191 8.59 -17.00 -10.41
C THR A 191 8.38 -18.44 -10.92
N ASN A 192 8.59 -19.45 -10.07
CA ASN A 192 8.29 -20.85 -10.33
C ASN A 192 7.10 -21.37 -9.49
N HIS A 193 6.34 -20.48 -8.86
CA HIS A 193 5.19 -20.86 -8.03
C HIS A 193 4.09 -21.55 -8.86
N LYS A 194 3.35 -22.48 -8.25
CA LYS A 194 2.27 -23.24 -8.92
C LYS A 194 1.16 -22.35 -9.46
N ASP A 195 0.88 -21.25 -8.74
CA ASP A 195 -0.11 -20.25 -9.11
C ASP A 195 0.50 -19.25 -10.12
N GLU A 196 -0.11 -19.13 -11.30
CA GLU A 196 0.33 -18.24 -12.37
C GLU A 196 0.23 -16.75 -12.01
N GLU A 197 -0.73 -16.36 -11.17
CA GLU A 197 -0.87 -14.98 -10.72
C GLU A 197 0.31 -14.60 -9.81
N VAL A 198 0.71 -15.52 -8.93
CA VAL A 198 1.90 -15.33 -8.08
C VAL A 198 3.17 -15.22 -8.93
N ARG A 199 3.33 -16.05 -9.97
CA ARG A 199 4.46 -15.95 -10.89
C ARG A 199 4.48 -14.58 -11.58
N ALA A 200 3.37 -14.18 -12.17
CA ALA A 200 3.26 -12.92 -12.91
C ALA A 200 3.46 -11.68 -12.03
N LYS A 201 2.87 -11.67 -10.82
CA LYS A 201 3.12 -10.65 -9.79
C LYS A 201 4.60 -10.55 -9.46
N SER A 202 5.26 -11.68 -9.21
CA SER A 202 6.66 -11.71 -8.82
C SER A 202 7.57 -11.19 -9.93
N VAL A 203 7.32 -11.56 -11.19
CA VAL A 203 8.03 -11.00 -12.36
C VAL A 203 7.83 -9.50 -12.46
N PHE A 204 6.60 -9.02 -12.28
CA PHE A 204 6.31 -7.59 -12.31
C PHE A 204 7.06 -6.82 -11.21
N TYR A 205 7.11 -7.35 -9.98
CA TYR A 205 7.86 -6.72 -8.88
C TYR A 205 9.37 -6.74 -9.09
N LEU A 206 9.93 -7.84 -9.62
CA LEU A 206 11.34 -7.93 -9.98
C LEU A 206 11.73 -6.86 -11.02
N LEU A 207 10.91 -6.66 -12.06
CA LEU A 207 11.14 -5.56 -13.00
C LEU A 207 11.01 -4.20 -12.32
N LYS A 208 9.89 -3.99 -11.63
CA LYS A 208 9.50 -2.66 -11.17
C LYS A 208 10.45 -2.12 -10.11
N ASP A 209 10.83 -2.97 -9.17
CA ASP A 209 11.49 -2.56 -7.94
C ASP A 209 12.98 -2.99 -7.91
N PHE A 210 13.40 -3.99 -8.70
CA PHE A 210 14.80 -4.45 -8.81
C PHE A 210 15.42 -4.27 -10.19
N ASN A 211 14.68 -3.70 -11.15
CA ASN A 211 15.14 -3.45 -12.52
C ASN A 211 15.59 -4.73 -13.28
N GLU A 212 14.96 -5.87 -13.01
CA GLU A 212 15.25 -7.16 -13.65
C GLU A 212 14.63 -7.26 -15.07
N LYS A 213 15.03 -6.34 -15.96
CA LYS A 213 14.43 -6.18 -17.30
C LYS A 213 14.54 -7.43 -18.17
N GLU A 214 15.75 -7.96 -18.33
CA GLU A 214 16.00 -9.12 -19.20
C GLU A 214 15.24 -10.36 -18.72
N PHE A 215 15.21 -10.57 -17.39
CA PHE A 215 14.46 -11.65 -16.79
C PHE A 215 12.96 -11.49 -17.03
N ALA A 216 12.41 -10.29 -16.82
CA ALA A 216 10.99 -10.03 -17.06
C ALA A 216 10.58 -10.23 -18.52
N LEU A 217 11.43 -9.81 -19.48
CA LEU A 217 11.23 -10.07 -20.90
C LEU A 217 11.20 -11.57 -21.20
N SER A 218 12.05 -12.37 -20.56
CA SER A 218 12.09 -13.83 -20.77
C SER A 218 10.80 -14.56 -20.35
N LYS A 219 10.01 -13.95 -19.44
CA LYS A 219 8.75 -14.51 -18.92
C LYS A 219 7.51 -13.90 -19.56
N LEU A 220 7.67 -12.85 -20.37
CA LEU A 220 6.57 -12.01 -20.80
C LEU A 220 5.57 -12.76 -21.70
N ASP A 221 6.06 -13.60 -22.62
CA ASP A 221 5.19 -14.36 -23.51
C ASP A 221 4.33 -15.40 -22.74
N GLU A 222 4.88 -16.04 -21.70
CA GLU A 222 4.12 -16.92 -20.80
C GLU A 222 2.97 -16.16 -20.15
N ILE A 223 3.25 -14.97 -19.60
CA ILE A 223 2.28 -14.15 -18.86
C ILE A 223 1.19 -13.59 -19.80
N LEU A 224 1.56 -13.08 -20.98
CA LEU A 224 0.62 -12.48 -21.92
C LEU A 224 -0.32 -13.49 -22.58
N ASN A 225 0.11 -14.76 -22.68
CA ASN A 225 -0.69 -15.84 -23.27
C ASN A 225 -1.56 -16.59 -22.23
N SER A 226 -1.51 -16.21 -20.95
CA SER A 226 -2.37 -16.81 -19.92
C SER A 226 -3.86 -16.60 -20.25
N GLU A 227 -4.68 -17.61 -19.96
CA GLU A 227 -6.15 -17.50 -20.07
C GLU A 227 -6.73 -16.54 -19.03
N ASN A 228 -6.04 -16.37 -17.90
CA ASN A 228 -6.45 -15.49 -16.82
C ASN A 228 -6.20 -14.02 -17.17
N LYS A 229 -7.29 -13.23 -17.18
CA LYS A 229 -7.25 -11.79 -17.48
C LYS A 229 -6.32 -11.03 -16.52
N GLN A 230 -6.33 -11.38 -15.23
CA GLN A 230 -5.52 -10.69 -14.22
C GLN A 230 -4.02 -10.92 -14.46
N VAL A 231 -3.64 -12.13 -14.87
CA VAL A 231 -2.26 -12.48 -15.24
C VAL A 231 -1.80 -11.67 -16.45
N ARG A 232 -2.64 -11.57 -17.50
CA ARG A 232 -2.33 -10.74 -18.67
C ARG A 232 -2.16 -9.26 -18.34
N GLU A 233 -2.91 -8.72 -17.37
CA GLU A 233 -2.73 -7.34 -16.91
C GLU A 233 -1.35 -7.09 -16.29
N TYR A 234 -0.77 -8.08 -15.58
CA TYR A 234 0.63 -7.99 -15.15
C TYR A 234 1.59 -7.93 -16.34
N GLY A 235 1.36 -8.73 -17.38
CA GLY A 235 2.13 -8.69 -18.63
C GLY A 235 2.07 -7.32 -19.31
N LYS A 236 0.89 -6.70 -19.37
CA LYS A 236 0.75 -5.31 -19.84
C LYS A 236 1.46 -4.31 -18.94
N GLY A 237 1.40 -4.51 -17.62
CA GLY A 237 2.16 -3.72 -16.64
C GLY A 237 3.66 -3.78 -16.89
N ILE A 238 4.20 -4.96 -17.21
CA ILE A 238 5.60 -5.17 -17.59
C ILE A 238 5.93 -4.37 -18.86
N LEU A 239 5.13 -4.51 -19.94
CA LEU A 239 5.31 -3.77 -21.19
C LEU A 239 5.33 -2.25 -20.97
N ARG A 240 4.38 -1.73 -20.16
CA ARG A 240 4.30 -0.30 -19.81
C ARG A 240 5.54 0.18 -19.07
N LYS A 241 6.09 -0.64 -18.16
CA LYS A 241 7.24 -0.28 -17.34
C LYS A 241 8.56 -0.30 -18.10
N ILE A 242 8.68 -1.13 -19.13
CA ILE A 242 9.89 -1.24 -19.96
C ILE A 242 10.06 -0.04 -20.91
N GLU A 243 8.94 0.52 -21.41
CA GLU A 243 8.88 1.75 -22.22
C GLU A 243 9.68 1.75 -23.55
N ASP A 244 10.17 0.60 -24.03
CA ASP A 244 10.79 0.51 -25.36
C ASP A 244 9.76 0.43 -26.49
N GLU A 245 10.17 0.81 -27.70
CA GLU A 245 9.29 0.90 -28.87
C GLU A 245 8.63 -0.43 -29.23
N LYS A 246 9.34 -1.56 -29.03
CA LYS A 246 8.80 -2.89 -29.25
C LYS A 246 7.67 -3.18 -28.25
N SER A 247 7.89 -2.84 -26.98
CA SER A 247 6.94 -3.05 -25.90
C SER A 247 5.68 -2.19 -26.07
N LYS A 248 5.84 -0.93 -26.49
CA LYS A 248 4.73 -0.03 -26.80
C LYS A 248 3.85 -0.56 -27.93
N LYS A 249 4.46 -0.99 -29.04
CA LYS A 249 3.72 -1.57 -30.18
C LYS A 249 2.95 -2.81 -29.76
N LYS A 250 3.61 -3.72 -29.03
CA LYS A 250 2.96 -4.95 -28.55
C LYS A 250 1.78 -4.64 -27.61
N LEU A 251 1.92 -3.66 -26.73
CA LEU A 251 0.84 -3.23 -25.85
C LEU A 251 -0.36 -2.68 -26.64
N GLN A 252 -0.11 -1.82 -27.65
CA GLN A 252 -1.16 -1.27 -28.52
C GLN A 252 -1.91 -2.38 -29.27
N GLU A 253 -1.20 -3.37 -29.80
CA GLU A 253 -1.81 -4.54 -30.46
C GLU A 253 -2.74 -5.31 -29.52
N LEU A 254 -2.29 -5.58 -28.29
CA LEU A 254 -3.08 -6.30 -27.29
C LEU A 254 -4.33 -5.52 -26.86
N GLU A 255 -4.19 -4.22 -26.61
CA GLU A 255 -5.31 -3.34 -26.23
C GLU A 255 -6.34 -3.24 -27.37
N TYR A 256 -5.88 -3.18 -28.62
CA TYR A 256 -6.76 -3.22 -29.79
C TYR A 256 -7.51 -4.56 -29.91
N GLN A 257 -6.82 -5.69 -29.75
CA GLN A 257 -7.44 -7.02 -29.81
C GLN A 257 -8.51 -7.22 -28.73
N GLU A 258 -8.28 -6.73 -27.52
CA GLU A 258 -9.28 -6.79 -26.45
C GLU A 258 -10.49 -5.92 -26.75
N LEU A 259 -10.29 -4.69 -27.25
CA LEU A 259 -11.37 -3.81 -27.65
C LEU A 259 -12.26 -4.48 -28.72
N GLN A 260 -11.66 -5.11 -29.73
CA GLN A 260 -12.40 -5.86 -30.77
C GLN A 260 -13.23 -7.00 -30.17
N LYS A 261 -12.67 -7.74 -29.19
CA LYS A 261 -13.38 -8.83 -28.50
C LYS A 261 -14.55 -8.31 -27.67
N GLU A 262 -14.38 -7.18 -26.99
CA GLU A 262 -15.43 -6.54 -26.19
C GLU A 262 -16.59 -6.03 -27.07
N LEU A 263 -16.27 -5.41 -28.21
CA LEU A 263 -17.27 -4.98 -29.20
C LEU A 263 -18.10 -6.15 -29.74
N LYS A 264 -17.44 -7.23 -30.16
CA LYS A 264 -18.12 -8.44 -30.65
C LYS A 264 -19.05 -9.06 -29.60
N ASN A 265 -18.61 -9.11 -28.35
CA ASN A 265 -19.44 -9.62 -27.24
C ASN A 265 -20.64 -8.70 -26.94
N ALA A 266 -20.50 -7.39 -27.15
CA ALA A 266 -21.57 -6.43 -26.95
C ALA A 266 -22.64 -6.55 -28.04
N GLU A 267 -22.25 -6.80 -29.30
CA GLU A 267 -23.16 -7.04 -30.43
C GLU A 267 -24.00 -8.31 -30.19
N GLN A 268 -23.37 -9.44 -29.86
CA GLN A 268 -24.07 -10.71 -29.60
C GLN A 268 -25.10 -10.62 -28.45
N LYS A 269 -24.85 -9.75 -27.46
CA LYS A 269 -25.77 -9.50 -26.35
C LYS A 269 -26.98 -8.63 -26.73
N LYS A 270 -26.89 -7.85 -27.81
CA LYS A 270 -28.01 -7.07 -28.34
C LYS A 270 -28.96 -8.00 -29.10
N ASP A 271 -28.43 -8.83 -29.98
CA ASP A 271 -29.20 -9.77 -30.80
C ASP A 271 -30.03 -10.74 -29.93
N THR A 272 -29.41 -11.32 -28.89
CA THR A 272 -30.10 -12.22 -27.94
C THR A 272 -31.16 -11.56 -27.05
N LYS A 273 -31.22 -10.23 -26.98
CA LYS A 273 -32.28 -9.49 -26.28
C LYS A 273 -33.44 -9.11 -27.19
N GLU A 274 -33.20 -9.02 -28.49
CA GLU A 274 -34.25 -8.75 -29.49
C GLU A 274 -35.06 -10.01 -29.76
N ASP A 275 -34.44 -11.20 -29.76
CA ASP A 275 -35.13 -12.50 -29.91
C ASP A 275 -36.02 -12.90 -28.71
N LYS A 276 -35.98 -12.15 -27.60
CA LYS A 276 -36.76 -12.42 -26.37
C LYS A 276 -37.90 -11.43 -26.13
N LYS A 277 -38.16 -10.53 -27.08
CA LYS A 277 -39.30 -9.60 -27.07
C LYS A 277 -40.34 -10.02 -28.09
#